data_AF-A0A920G9L2-F1
#
_entry.id   AF-A0A920G9L2-F1
#
_cell.length_a   1.000
_cell.length_b   1.000
_cell.length_c   1.000
_cell.angle_alpha   90.00
_cell.angle_beta   90.00
_cell.angle_gamma   90.00
#
_symmetry.space_group_name_H-M   'P 1'
#
loop_
_entity.id
_entity.type
_entity.pdbx_description
1 polymer ?
#
loop_
_entity_poly.entity_id
_entity_poly.type
_entity_poly.pdbx_seq_one_letter_code
_entity_poly.pdbx_strand_id
1 'polypeptide(L)'
;MTEYQVFNMMYVGLISNAMYFVGMVLLTWLGFRMANNIYNSQDANMGAKVFTSAFCVLVGVMMFYTQQIGAAILDTAVTTLADIGAPSAERMQQYPDSPLSIGGAVQTVFVLLVVVFQLLIVWSKK
;
A
#
# COMPACT_ATOMS: atom_id res chain seq x y z
N MET A 1 26.50 -1.78 14.75
CA MET A 1 26.17 -1.93 13.31
C MET A 1 26.80 -0.74 12.59
N THR A 2 27.42 -0.93 11.44
CA THR A 2 27.93 0.22 10.65
C THR A 2 26.79 0.87 9.88
N GLU A 3 26.94 2.14 9.51
CA GLU A 3 25.96 2.86 8.68
C GLU A 3 25.64 2.11 7.37
N TYR A 4 26.66 1.54 6.72
CA TYR A 4 26.49 0.69 5.53
C TYR A 4 25.59 -0.52 5.79
N GLN A 5 25.75 -1.19 6.94
CA GLN A 5 24.94 -2.34 7.30
C GLN A 5 23.47 -1.96 7.53
N VAL A 6 23.20 -0.81 8.16
CA VAL A 6 21.83 -0.30 8.37
C VAL A 6 21.16 -0.03 7.02
N PHE A 7 21.83 0.69 6.13
CA PHE A 7 21.30 0.94 4.78
C PHE A 7 21.08 -0.34 3.99
N ASN A 8 22.02 -1.29 4.03
CA ASN A 8 21.87 -2.54 3.32
C ASN A 8 20.64 -3.33 3.83
N MET A 9 20.44 -3.40 5.15
CA MET A 9 19.27 -4.06 5.74
C MET A 9 17.96 -3.36 5.39
N MET A 10 17.95 -2.02 5.41
CA MET A 10 16.79 -1.22 4.98
C MET A 10 16.44 -1.50 3.51
N TYR A 11 17.41 -1.45 2.60
CA TYR A 11 17.17 -1.69 1.18
C TYR A 11 16.68 -3.11 0.90
N VAL A 12 17.28 -4.13 1.52
CA VAL A 12 16.81 -5.53 1.39
C VAL A 12 15.38 -5.68 1.91
N GLY A 13 15.06 -5.06 3.06
CA GLY A 13 13.71 -5.04 3.61
C GLY A 13 12.71 -4.37 2.65
N LEU A 14 13.05 -3.21 2.10
CA LEU A 14 12.21 -2.48 1.14
C LEU A 14 12.02 -3.25 -0.18
N ILE A 15 13.06 -3.93 -0.69
CA ILE A 15 12.97 -4.79 -1.87
C ILE A 15 12.01 -5.96 -1.61
N SER A 16 12.10 -6.59 -0.44
CA SER A 16 11.17 -7.65 -0.05
C SER A 16 9.73 -7.13 0.03
N ASN A 17 9.52 -5.97 0.68
CA ASN A 17 8.21 -5.34 0.76
C ASN A 17 7.65 -4.95 -0.63
N ALA A 18 8.51 -4.55 -1.57
CA ALA A 18 8.12 -4.19 -2.93
C ALA A 18 7.48 -5.38 -3.68
N MET A 19 7.89 -6.63 -3.40
CA MET A 19 7.26 -7.80 -4.01
C MET A 19 5.82 -8.00 -3.54
N TYR A 20 5.55 -7.78 -2.25
CA TYR A 20 4.18 -7.77 -1.73
C TYR A 20 3.36 -6.64 -2.35
N PHE A 21 3.95 -5.44 -2.46
CA PHE A 21 3.31 -4.30 -3.11
C PHE A 21 2.92 -4.59 -4.56
N VAL A 22 3.82 -5.19 -5.35
CA VAL A 22 3.51 -5.62 -6.72
C VAL A 22 2.33 -6.60 -6.74
N GLY A 23 2.31 -7.57 -5.82
CA GLY A 23 1.16 -8.46 -5.64
C GLY A 23 -0.15 -7.71 -5.38
N MET A 24 -0.12 -6.69 -4.52
CA MET A 24 -1.30 -5.88 -4.21
C MET A 24 -1.76 -5.02 -5.40
N VAL A 25 -0.83 -4.51 -6.22
CA VAL A 25 -1.16 -3.80 -7.47
C VAL A 25 -1.90 -4.73 -8.44
N LEU A 26 -1.45 -5.98 -8.59
CA LEU A 26 -2.11 -6.98 -9.44
C LEU A 26 -3.52 -7.34 -8.92
N LEU A 27 -3.68 -7.55 -7.62
CA LEU A 27 -5.00 -7.82 -7.02
C LEU A 27 -5.95 -6.63 -7.14
N THR A 28 -5.43 -5.40 -7.00
CA THR A 28 -6.19 -4.17 -7.21
C THR A 28 -6.67 -4.07 -8.66
N TRP A 29 -5.79 -4.36 -9.62
CA TRP A 29 -6.15 -4.42 -11.04
C TRP A 29 -7.22 -5.48 -11.32
N LEU A 30 -7.10 -6.67 -10.71
CA LEU A 30 -8.13 -7.70 -10.79
C LEU A 30 -9.48 -7.20 -10.21
N GLY A 31 -9.45 -6.47 -9.10
CA GLY A 31 -10.64 -5.84 -8.52
C GLY A 31 -11.35 -4.90 -9.50
N PHE A 32 -10.60 -4.08 -10.23
CA PHE A 32 -11.17 -3.24 -11.30
C PHE A 32 -11.76 -4.07 -12.45
N ARG A 33 -11.10 -5.16 -12.84
CA ARG A 33 -11.63 -6.07 -13.88
C ARG A 33 -12.94 -6.71 -13.43
N MET A 34 -13.03 -7.17 -12.18
CA MET A 34 -14.26 -7.72 -11.61
C MET A 34 -15.38 -6.68 -11.54
N ALA A 35 -15.07 -5.46 -11.07
CA ALA A 35 -16.02 -4.35 -11.02
C ALA A 35 -16.57 -3.99 -12.41
N ASN A 36 -15.69 -3.88 -13.41
CA ASN A 36 -16.08 -3.61 -14.80
C ASN A 36 -16.95 -4.72 -15.40
N ASN A 37 -16.69 -5.98 -15.06
CA ASN A 37 -17.53 -7.10 -15.49
C ASN A 37 -18.94 -6.99 -14.89
N ILE A 38 -19.04 -6.69 -13.59
CA ILE A 38 -20.34 -6.46 -12.93
C ILE A 38 -21.10 -5.30 -13.59
N TYR A 39 -20.44 -4.18 -13.85
CA TYR A 39 -21.07 -3.02 -14.49
C TYR A 39 -21.61 -3.33 -15.89
N ASN A 40 -20.97 -4.23 -16.64
CA ASN A 40 -21.37 -4.58 -17.99
C ASN A 40 -22.33 -5.79 -18.09
N SER A 41 -22.60 -6.49 -16.98
CA SER A 41 -23.52 -7.63 -16.95
C SER A 41 -24.94 -7.21 -16.56
N GLN A 42 -25.92 -7.49 -17.43
CA GLN A 42 -27.33 -7.20 -17.15
C GLN A 42 -27.93 -8.10 -16.05
N ASP A 43 -27.34 -9.28 -15.84
CA ASP A 43 -27.79 -10.29 -14.87
C ASP A 43 -26.92 -10.38 -13.62
N ALA A 44 -26.10 -9.34 -13.34
CA ALA A 44 -25.23 -9.35 -12.16
C ALA A 44 -26.07 -9.42 -10.87
N ASN A 45 -26.08 -10.59 -10.25
CA ASN A 45 -26.84 -10.83 -9.03
C ASN A 45 -26.25 -10.06 -7.83
N MET A 46 -27.06 -9.86 -6.78
CA MET A 46 -26.65 -9.13 -5.58
C MET A 46 -25.43 -9.78 -4.90
N GLY A 47 -25.35 -11.11 -4.92
CA GLY A 47 -24.22 -11.85 -4.37
C GLY A 47 -22.89 -11.45 -5.01
N ALA A 48 -22.82 -11.39 -6.35
CA ALA A 48 -21.61 -11.00 -7.07
C ALA A 48 -21.13 -9.60 -6.69
N LYS A 49 -22.05 -8.65 -6.50
CA LYS A 49 -21.75 -7.28 -6.05
C LYS A 49 -21.15 -7.26 -4.65
N VAL A 50 -21.75 -8.00 -3.71
CA VAL A 50 -21.28 -8.09 -2.33
C VAL A 50 -19.90 -8.73 -2.25
N PHE A 51 -19.69 -9.88 -2.91
CA PHE A 51 -18.40 -10.58 -2.87
C PHE A 51 -17.28 -9.78 -3.54
N THR A 52 -17.58 -9.09 -4.64
CA THR A 52 -16.59 -8.22 -5.30
C THR A 52 -16.25 -7.02 -4.43
N SER A 53 -17.26 -6.43 -3.77
CA SER A 53 -17.02 -5.33 -2.82
C SER A 53 -16.13 -5.77 -1.66
N ALA A 54 -16.41 -6.95 -1.07
CA ALA A 54 -15.60 -7.52 0.00
C ALA A 54 -14.15 -7.77 -0.45
N PHE A 55 -13.97 -8.34 -1.65
CA PHE A 55 -12.66 -8.52 -2.25
C PHE A 55 -11.89 -7.20 -2.39
N CYS A 56 -12.52 -6.16 -2.96
CA CYS A 56 -11.90 -4.85 -3.13
C CYS A 56 -11.48 -4.21 -1.79
N VAL A 57 -12.33 -4.29 -0.77
CA VAL A 57 -12.02 -3.75 0.57
C VAL A 57 -10.85 -4.51 1.21
N LEU A 58 -10.87 -5.84 1.16
CA LEU A 58 -9.79 -6.67 1.73
C LEU A 58 -8.44 -6.39 1.05
N VAL A 59 -8.43 -6.30 -0.28
CA VAL A 59 -7.22 -5.94 -1.03
C VAL A 59 -6.75 -4.53 -0.66
N GLY A 60 -7.65 -3.57 -0.50
CA GLY A 60 -7.33 -2.23 -0.03
C GLY A 60 -6.67 -2.23 1.37
N VAL A 61 -7.22 -2.98 2.32
CA VAL A 61 -6.64 -3.13 3.66
C VAL A 61 -5.26 -3.77 3.61
N MET A 62 -5.08 -4.82 2.81
CA MET A 62 -3.78 -5.48 2.63
C MET A 62 -2.75 -4.56 1.96
N MET A 63 -3.17 -3.75 0.98
CA MET A 63 -2.34 -2.74 0.33
C MET A 63 -1.89 -1.67 1.32
N PHE A 64 -2.82 -1.15 2.12
CA PHE A 64 -2.50 -0.22 3.20
C PHE A 64 -1.50 -0.83 4.18
N TYR A 65 -1.72 -2.07 4.63
CA TYR A 65 -0.81 -2.75 5.56
C TYR A 65 0.59 -2.94 4.96
N THR A 66 0.69 -3.28 3.67
CA THR A 66 1.98 -3.40 2.97
C THR A 66 2.74 -2.06 2.93
N GLN A 67 2.04 -0.94 2.80
CA GLN A 67 2.64 0.38 2.89
C GLN A 67 3.13 0.69 4.32
N GLN A 68 2.35 0.30 5.35
CA GLN A 68 2.75 0.47 6.75
C GLN A 68 4.01 -0.34 7.11
N ILE A 69 4.16 -1.55 6.56
CA ILE A 69 5.41 -2.33 6.71
C ILE A 69 6.60 -1.55 6.12
N GLY A 70 6.44 -0.96 4.94
CA GLY A 70 7.47 -0.13 4.32
C GLY A 70 7.84 1.08 5.16
N ALA A 71 6.86 1.74 5.78
CA ALA A 71 7.07 2.85 6.70
C ALA A 71 7.87 2.41 7.93
N ALA A 72 7.50 1.29 8.55
CA ALA A 72 8.18 0.75 9.72
C ALA A 72 9.64 0.37 9.42
N ILE A 73 9.93 -0.17 8.24
CA ILE A 73 11.31 -0.48 7.81
C ILE A 73 12.14 0.80 7.72
N LEU A 74 11.59 1.85 7.11
CA LEU A 74 12.26 3.14 6.97
C LEU A 74 12.51 3.78 8.36
N ASP A 75 11.48 3.83 9.20
CA ASP A 75 11.54 4.41 10.55
C ASP A 75 12.54 3.67 11.46
N THR A 76 12.55 2.34 11.39
CA THR A 76 13.53 1.50 12.10
C THR A 76 14.95 1.80 11.63
N ALA A 77 15.16 1.98 10.33
CA ALA A 77 16.48 2.31 9.79
C ALA A 77 16.95 3.70 10.27
N VAL A 78 16.07 4.70 10.24
CA VAL A 78 16.38 6.06 10.72
C VAL A 78 16.72 6.05 12.21
N THR A 79 15.92 5.38 13.03
CA THR A 79 16.16 5.24 14.48
C THR A 79 17.51 4.55 14.73
N THR A 80 17.80 3.47 14.00
CA THR A 80 19.08 2.75 14.14
C THR A 80 20.27 3.62 13.72
N LEU A 81 20.13 4.45 12.69
CA LEU A 81 21.17 5.41 12.28
C LEU A 81 21.44 6.45 13.37
N ALA A 82 20.38 6.95 14.01
CA ALA A 82 20.51 7.89 15.13
C ALA A 82 21.23 7.24 16.33
N ASP A 83 20.86 6.01 16.70
CA ASP A 83 21.45 5.27 17.82
C ASP A 83 22.95 5.02 17.66
N ILE A 84 23.43 4.84 16.42
CA ILE A 84 24.86 4.66 16.13
C ILE A 84 25.60 5.98 15.90
N GLY A 85 24.93 7.13 16.04
CA GLY A 85 25.51 8.46 15.84
C GLY A 85 25.88 8.76 14.38
N ALA A 86 25.21 8.14 13.41
CA ALA A 86 25.49 8.36 12.00
C ALA A 86 25.06 9.78 11.56
N PRO A 87 25.92 10.56 10.88
CA PRO A 87 25.55 11.89 10.39
C PRO A 87 24.38 11.91 9.41
N SER A 88 24.10 10.78 8.73
CA SER A 88 22.97 10.66 7.81
C SER A 88 21.61 10.59 8.50
N ALA A 89 21.55 10.32 9.81
CA ALA A 89 20.31 10.18 10.55
C ALA A 89 19.42 11.44 10.44
N GLU A 90 19.99 12.63 10.61
CA GLU A 90 19.28 13.91 10.51
C GLU A 90 18.66 14.12 9.13
N ARG A 91 19.38 13.74 8.07
CA ARG A 91 18.88 13.83 6.69
C ARG A 91 17.79 12.81 6.42
N MET A 92 17.93 11.60 6.97
CA MET A 92 16.98 10.50 6.80
C MET A 92 15.67 10.74 7.56
N GLN A 93 15.71 11.45 8.69
CA GLN A 93 14.52 11.80 9.49
C GLN A 93 13.47 12.59 8.69
N GLN A 94 13.89 13.33 7.66
CA GLN A 94 12.99 14.06 6.77
C GLN A 94 12.04 13.15 5.99
N TYR A 95 12.37 11.87 5.80
CA TYR A 95 11.52 10.95 5.04
C TYR A 95 10.35 10.42 5.86
N PRO A 96 10.52 9.79 7.05
CA PRO A 96 9.40 9.36 7.88
C PRO A 96 8.40 10.48 8.22
N ASP A 97 8.90 11.69 8.46
CA ASP A 97 8.08 12.84 8.86
C ASP A 97 7.24 13.42 7.70
N SER A 98 7.56 13.03 6.46
CA SER A 98 6.86 13.52 5.28
C SER A 98 5.51 12.83 5.09
N PRO A 99 4.41 13.56 4.85
CA PRO A 99 3.11 12.96 4.51
C PRO A 99 3.13 12.21 3.17
N LEU A 100 4.14 12.46 2.33
CA LEU A 100 4.39 11.79 1.05
C LEU A 100 5.21 10.50 1.20
N SER A 101 5.68 10.19 2.40
CA SER A 101 6.46 8.99 2.68
C SER A 101 5.66 7.71 2.40
N ILE A 102 6.39 6.60 2.31
CA ILE A 102 5.78 5.28 2.31
C ILE A 102 4.97 5.08 3.59
N GLY A 103 3.72 4.63 3.46
CA GLY A 103 2.77 4.53 4.57
C GLY A 103 2.26 5.88 5.13
N GLY A 104 2.64 7.00 4.53
CA GLY A 104 2.18 8.32 4.90
C GLY A 104 0.69 8.58 4.59
N ALA A 105 0.21 9.74 5.03
CA ALA A 105 -1.19 10.12 4.88
C ALA A 105 -1.65 10.16 3.42
N VAL A 106 -0.80 10.63 2.49
CA VAL A 106 -1.17 10.74 1.07
C VAL A 106 -1.36 9.35 0.43
N GLN A 107 -0.51 8.38 0.76
CA GLN A 107 -0.68 7.00 0.28
C GLN A 107 -1.95 6.36 0.84
N THR A 108 -2.26 6.61 2.12
CA THR A 108 -3.48 6.13 2.76
C THR A 108 -4.72 6.66 2.04
N VAL A 109 -4.75 7.96 1.75
CA VAL A 109 -5.83 8.60 0.98
C VAL A 109 -5.93 8.01 -0.43
N PHE A 110 -4.80 7.74 -1.08
CA PHE A 110 -4.79 7.10 -2.40
C PHE A 110 -5.42 5.69 -2.37
N VAL A 111 -5.07 4.85 -1.39
CA VAL A 111 -5.67 3.52 -1.25
C VAL A 111 -7.18 3.60 -1.01
N LEU A 112 -7.63 4.53 -0.15
CA LEU A 112 -9.05 4.77 0.07
C LEU A 112 -9.76 5.19 -1.22
N LEU A 113 -9.17 6.10 -2.00
CA LEU A 113 -9.72 6.55 -3.27
C LEU A 113 -9.87 5.39 -4.25
N VAL A 114 -8.87 4.51 -4.35
CA VAL A 114 -8.92 3.31 -5.19
C VAL A 114 -10.09 2.40 -4.81
N VAL A 115 -10.25 2.10 -3.52
CA VAL A 115 -11.36 1.24 -3.04
C VAL A 115 -12.71 1.89 -3.31
N VAL A 116 -12.86 3.18 -2.99
CA VAL A 116 -14.10 3.92 -3.27
C VAL A 116 -14.43 3.86 -4.76
N PHE A 117 -13.43 4.06 -5.62
CA PHE A 117 -13.65 4.03 -7.07
C PHE A 117 -14.08 2.64 -7.56
N GLN A 118 -13.47 1.56 -7.07
CA GLN A 118 -13.89 0.19 -7.38
C GLN A 118 -15.34 -0.07 -6.96
N LEU A 119 -15.70 0.34 -5.74
CA LEU A 119 -17.06 0.16 -5.21
C LEU A 119 -18.09 0.97 -6.00
N LEU A 120 -17.76 2.21 -6.39
CA LEU A 120 -18.63 3.01 -7.24
C LEU A 120 -18.94 2.30 -8.56
N ILE A 121 -17.96 1.65 -9.19
CA ILE A 121 -18.19 0.88 -10.41
C ILE A 121 -19.11 -0.31 -10.16
N VAL A 122 -18.87 -1.10 -9.09
CA VAL A 122 -19.69 -2.28 -8.74
C VAL A 122 -21.17 -1.93 -8.52
N TRP A 123 -21.42 -0.80 -7.85
CA TRP A 123 -22.77 -0.40 -7.44
C TRP A 123 -23.46 0.54 -8.43
N SER A 124 -22.73 1.09 -9.40
CA SER A 124 -23.31 1.86 -10.50
C SER A 124 -24.21 0.98 -11.37
N LYS A 125 -25.25 1.62 -11.92
CA LYS A 125 -26.07 1.06 -12.99
C LYS A 125 -25.58 1.61 -14.31
N LYS A 126 -25.63 0.79 -15.35
CA LYS A 126 -25.42 1.23 -16.73
C LYS A 126 -26.61 2.07 -17.21
#